data_AF-A0A3C1NZ11-F1
#
_entry.id   AF-A0A3C1NZ11-F1
#
_cell.length_a   1.000
_cell.length_b   1.000
_cell.length_c   1.000
_cell.angle_alpha   90.00
_cell.angle_beta   90.00
_cell.angle_gamma   90.00
#
_symmetry.space_group_name_H-M   'P 1'
#
loop_
_entity.id
_entity.type
_entity.pdbx_description
1 polymer ?
#
loop_
_entity_poly.entity_id
_entity_poly.type
_entity_poly.pdbx_seq_one_letter_code
_entity_poly.pdbx_strand_id
1 'polypeptide(L)' 'EATVRLARDVLAEFGDEQPRQLGPSQLEVAVLDRTRPRRTFVRFDSGRLATLLAE' A
#
# COMPACT_ATOMS: atom_id res chain seq x y z
N GLU A 1 -5.04 7.18 3.15
CA GLU A 1 -3.83 7.26 2.30
C GLU A 1 -2.57 7.33 3.15
N ALA A 2 -2.49 8.24 4.12
CA ALA A 2 -1.39 8.29 5.12
C ALA A 2 -1.08 6.93 5.79
N THR A 3 -2.10 6.13 6.12
CA THR A 3 -1.91 4.80 6.72
C THR A 3 -1.18 3.82 5.79
N VAL A 4 -1.36 3.91 4.47
CA VAL A 4 -0.68 3.02 3.52
C VAL A 4 0.80 3.39 3.41
N ARG A 5 1.12 4.69 3.44
CA ARG A 5 2.51 5.17 3.48
C ARG A 5 3.22 4.73 4.76
N LEU A 6 2.57 4.90 5.91
CA LEU A 6 3.08 4.39 7.18
C LEU A 6 3.31 2.87 7.13
N ALA A 7 2.38 2.11 6.57
CA ALA A 7 2.54 0.65 6.44
C ALA A 7 3.72 0.28 5.53
N ARG A 8 3.92 0.99 4.40
CA ARG A 8 5.12 0.85 3.56
C ARG A 8 6.38 1.12 4.38
N ASP A 9 6.42 2.20 5.15
CA ASP A 9 7.62 2.60 5.90
C ASP A 9 7.96 1.58 7.00
N VAL A 10 6.96 1.06 7.70
CA VAL A 10 7.14 -0.02 8.69
C VAL A 10 7.63 -1.31 8.02
N LEU A 11 7.08 -1.66 6.85
CA LEU A 11 7.51 -2.85 6.10
C LEU A 11 8.93 -2.69 5.50
N ALA A 12 9.29 -1.47 5.15
CA ALA A 12 10.60 -1.09 4.65
C ALA A 12 11.67 -1.20 5.75
N GLU A 13 11.33 -0.77 6.97
CA GLU A 13 12.25 -0.77 8.12
C GLU A 13 12.43 -2.16 8.74
N PHE A 14 11.33 -2.91 8.92
CA PHE A 14 11.33 -4.15 9.72
C PHE A 14 11.07 -5.43 8.91
N GLY A 15 10.99 -5.34 7.58
CA GLY A 15 10.62 -6.46 6.74
C GLY A 15 11.79 -7.34 6.27
N ASP A 16 13.02 -7.05 6.68
CA ASP A 16 14.24 -7.78 6.32
C ASP A 16 15.33 -7.63 7.41
N GLU A 17 16.51 -8.21 7.17
CA GLU A 17 17.70 -8.01 8.00
C GLU A 17 18.20 -6.56 7.99
N GLN A 18 17.89 -5.78 6.94
CA GLN A 18 18.26 -4.38 6.82
C GLN A 18 17.10 -3.54 6.25
N PRO A 19 17.02 -2.25 6.60
CA PRO A 19 16.07 -1.33 5.98
C PRO A 19 16.22 -1.31 4.46
N ARG A 20 15.09 -1.30 3.74
CA ARG A 20 15.06 -1.34 2.27
C ARG A 20 14.03 -0.38 1.70
N GLN A 21 14.23 0.05 0.46
CA GLN A 21 13.20 0.81 -0.26
C GLN A 21 12.19 -0.12 -0.91
N LEU A 22 10.90 0.20 -0.78
CA LEU A 22 9.79 -0.54 -1.37
C LEU A 22 9.07 0.34 -2.39
N GLY A 23 9.28 0.03 -3.66
CA GLY A 23 8.57 0.63 -4.78
C GLY A 23 7.19 0.01 -5.03
N PRO A 24 6.34 0.68 -5.82
CA PRO A 24 4.96 0.24 -6.10
C PRO A 24 4.90 -1.13 -6.81
N SER A 25 5.91 -1.50 -7.60
CA SER A 25 5.97 -2.81 -8.27
C SER A 25 6.24 -3.97 -7.32
N GLN A 26 6.65 -3.70 -6.08
CA GLN A 26 6.98 -4.70 -5.06
C GLN A 26 5.83 -4.94 -4.08
N LEU A 27 4.70 -4.26 -4.24
CA LEU A 27 3.61 -4.25 -3.27
C LEU A 27 2.28 -4.57 -3.96
N GLU A 28 1.50 -5.45 -3.34
CA GLU A 28 0.07 -5.57 -3.59
C GLU A 28 -0.70 -4.97 -2.42
N VAL A 29 -1.52 -3.95 -2.69
CA VAL A 29 -2.31 -3.25 -1.66
C VAL A 29 -3.79 -3.43 -1.94
N ALA A 30 -4.54 -3.75 -0.89
CA ALA A 30 -6.00 -3.78 -0.94
C ALA A 30 -6.58 -3.16 0.33
N VAL A 31 -7.78 -2.62 0.21
CA VAL A 31 -8.55 -2.06 1.33
C VAL A 31 -9.90 -2.74 1.45
N LEU A 32 -10.40 -2.78 2.68
CA LEU A 32 -11.78 -3.13 2.96
C LEU A 32 -12.61 -1.84 3.07
N ASP A 33 -13.25 -1.45 1.97
CA ASP A 33 -14.11 -0.28 1.90
C ASP A 33 -15.54 -0.63 2.28
N ARG A 34 -15.92 -0.31 3.53
CA ARG A 34 -17.26 -0.56 4.08
C ARG A 34 -18.33 0.40 3.57
N THR A 35 -17.95 1.45 2.84
CA THR A 35 -18.92 2.40 2.25
C THR A 35 -19.53 1.85 0.96
N ARG A 36 -18.90 0.84 0.34
CA ARG A 36 -19.41 0.21 -0.87
C ARG A 36 -20.64 -0.66 -0.57
N PRO A 37 -21.69 -0.60 -1.40
CA PRO A 37 -22.91 -1.39 -1.20
C PRO A 37 -22.72 -2.90 -1.52
N ARG A 38 -21.62 -3.26 -2.20
CA ARG A 38 -21.25 -4.64 -2.58
C ARG A 38 -19.73 -4.78 -2.41
N ARG A 39 -19.13 -5.81 -3.03
CA ARG A 39 -17.67 -6.14 -3.03
C ARG A 39 -16.80 -5.07 -2.38
N THR A 40 -16.63 -5.22 -1.06
CA THR A 40 -15.96 -4.27 -0.17
C THR A 40 -14.45 -4.39 -0.23
N PHE A 41 -13.93 -5.53 -0.70
CA PHE A 41 -12.52 -5.71 -0.96
C PHE A 41 -12.12 -5.02 -2.27
N VAL A 42 -11.23 -4.04 -2.18
CA VAL A 42 -10.79 -3.21 -3.31
C VAL A 42 -9.27 -3.26 -3.39
N ARG A 43 -8.75 -3.88 -4.45
CA ARG A 43 -7.32 -3.80 -4.78
C ARG A 43 -7.00 -2.44 -5.37
N PHE A 44 -5.82 -1.91 -5.07
CA PHE A 44 -5.29 -0.73 -5.74
C PHE A 44 -4.64 -1.18 -7.04
N ASP A 45 -4.95 -0.51 -8.14
CA ASP A 45 -4.21 -0.69 -9.38
C ASP A 45 -2.81 -0.04 -9.28
N SER A 46 -1.93 -0.43 -10.21
CA SER A 46 -0.53 -0.01 -10.23
C SER A 46 -0.35 1.51 -10.28
N GLY A 47 -1.18 2.21 -11.06
CA GLY A 47 -1.11 3.66 -11.23
C GLY A 47 -1.53 4.37 -9.95
N ARG A 48 -2.68 3.98 -9.39
CA ARG A 48 -3.17 4.52 -8.12
C ARG A 48 -2.18 4.29 -6.98
N LEU A 49 -1.59 3.10 -6.90
CA LEU A 49 -0.59 2.80 -5.87
C LEU A 49 0.68 3.65 -6.05
N ALA A 50 1.18 3.79 -7.29
CA ALA A 50 2.34 4.62 -7.57
C ALA A 50 2.10 6.09 -7.18
N THR A 51 0.95 6.66 -7.56
CA THR A 51 0.60 8.04 -7.17
C THR A 51 0.54 8.20 -5.66
N LEU A 52 -0.08 7.26 -4.95
CA LEU A 52 -0.23 7.34 -3.50
C LEU A 52 1.11 7.25 -2.74
N LEU A 53 2.08 6.51 -3.28
CA LEU A 53 3.41 6.33 -2.67
C LEU A 53 4.43 7.42 -3.06
N ALA A 54 4.14 8.23 -4.08
CA ALA A 54 5.00 9.33 -4.54
C ALA A 54 4.84 10.63 -3.72
N GLU A 55 3.76 10.73 -2.95
CA GLU A 55 3.53 11.77 -1.93
C GLU A 55 4.22 11.45 -0.60
#